data_AF-A0A522B5H8-F1
#
_entry.id   AF-A0A522B5H8-F1
#
_cell.length_a   1.000
_cell.length_b   1.000
_cell.length_c   1.000
_cell.angle_alpha   90.00
_cell.angle_beta   90.00
_cell.angle_gamma   90.00
#
_symmetry.space_group_name_H-M   'P 1'
#
loop_
_entity.id
_entity.type
_entity.pdbx_description
1 polymer ?
#
loop_
_entity_poly.entity_id
_entity_poly.type
_entity_poly.pdbx_seq_one_letter_code
_entity_poly.pdbx_strand_id
1 'polypeptide(L)'
;GPSATRVEWRNFLSHLKLLDLRDAYVVVSGSLCHGVPADAYRQIVALVQAQGAKAILDADGACLREGLKAKPFAIKPNLNELRRALGKPLRTDAEVVAAAAALNRSGVEIVLISRGSRGLLVSGRGACLRAVPPPVKVRSTVGAGDSAVAGFVFGHAGGKSLEECVRFAAAAGTAATLAPGNQLCTLKDTLRLAPRITIHAVKGAGR
;
A
#
# COMPACT_ATOMS: atom_id res chain seq x y z
N GLY A 1 17.46 -1.66 -16.80
CA GLY A 1 16.55 -0.58 -17.23
C GLY A 1 17.37 0.65 -17.59
N PRO A 2 16.77 1.67 -18.23
CA PRO A 2 17.45 2.91 -18.57
C PRO A 2 17.89 3.67 -17.31
N SER A 3 18.89 4.54 -17.46
CA SER A 3 19.35 5.46 -16.41
C SER A 3 18.73 6.84 -16.61
N ALA A 4 18.31 7.49 -15.54
CA ALA A 4 17.87 8.88 -15.56
C ALA A 4 18.99 9.80 -15.06
N THR A 5 19.17 10.91 -15.75
CA THR A 5 20.06 11.99 -15.35
C THR A 5 19.41 12.87 -14.28
N ARG A 6 20.23 13.67 -13.57
CA ARG A 6 19.72 14.66 -12.61
C ARG A 6 18.79 15.70 -13.26
N VAL A 7 19.04 16.04 -14.53
CA VAL A 7 18.21 16.99 -15.29
C VAL A 7 16.85 16.38 -15.59
N GLU A 8 16.80 15.13 -16.06
CA GLU A 8 15.54 14.41 -16.30
C GLU A 8 14.72 14.23 -15.02
N TRP A 9 15.37 13.89 -13.90
CA TRP A 9 14.70 13.81 -12.61
C TRP A 9 14.09 15.16 -12.18
N ARG A 10 14.83 16.25 -12.32
CA ARG A 10 14.32 17.59 -12.02
C ARG A 10 13.15 17.97 -12.93
N ASN A 11 13.24 17.67 -14.23
CA ASN A 11 12.18 17.93 -15.18
C ASN A 11 10.92 17.13 -14.86
N PHE A 12 11.07 15.86 -14.45
CA PHE A 12 9.97 15.03 -13.97
C PHE A 12 9.26 15.66 -12.77
N LEU A 13 10.00 16.11 -11.75
CA LEU A 13 9.40 16.78 -10.59
C LEU A 13 8.73 18.11 -10.97
N SER A 14 9.30 18.88 -11.89
CA SER A 14 8.69 20.10 -12.41
C SER A 14 7.36 19.80 -13.09
N HIS A 15 7.27 18.76 -13.92
CA HIS A 15 6.01 18.36 -14.54
C HIS A 15 4.99 17.88 -13.51
N LEU A 16 5.41 17.10 -12.52
CA LEU A 16 4.52 16.62 -11.45
C LEU A 16 3.93 17.78 -10.62
N LYS A 17 4.66 18.89 -10.50
CA LYS A 17 4.20 20.13 -9.83
C LYS A 17 3.17 20.93 -10.64
N LEU A 18 3.04 20.68 -11.94
CA LEU A 18 2.09 21.36 -12.81
C LEU A 18 0.72 20.66 -12.87
N LEU A 19 0.60 19.46 -12.32
CA LEU A 19 -0.66 18.72 -12.29
C LEU A 19 -1.56 19.27 -11.17
N ASP A 20 -2.85 19.43 -11.45
CA ASP A 20 -3.83 19.62 -10.37
C ASP A 20 -4.10 18.28 -9.68
N LEU A 21 -3.53 18.14 -8.49
CA LEU A 21 -3.62 16.92 -7.68
C LEU A 21 -4.51 17.10 -6.45
N ARG A 22 -5.31 18.16 -6.40
CA ARG A 22 -6.24 18.39 -5.29
C ARG A 22 -7.21 17.23 -5.17
N ASP A 23 -7.31 16.66 -3.97
CA ASP A 23 -8.14 15.50 -3.65
C ASP A 23 -7.83 14.21 -4.44
N ALA A 24 -6.77 14.20 -5.24
CA ALA A 24 -6.35 13.05 -6.02
C ALA A 24 -5.71 11.96 -5.14
N TYR A 25 -5.70 10.73 -5.65
CA TYR A 25 -4.87 9.65 -5.12
C TYR A 25 -3.66 9.48 -6.04
N VAL A 26 -2.47 9.53 -5.47
CA VAL A 26 -1.23 9.29 -6.22
C VAL A 26 -0.56 8.04 -5.67
N VAL A 27 -0.54 6.99 -6.49
CA VAL A 27 0.14 5.73 -6.17
C VAL A 27 1.56 5.79 -6.71
N VAL A 28 2.54 5.68 -5.80
CA VAL A 28 3.96 5.65 -6.11
C VAL A 28 4.45 4.22 -5.85
N SER A 29 4.70 3.46 -6.92
CA SER A 29 5.02 2.03 -6.81
C SER A 29 6.25 1.61 -7.59
N GLY A 30 6.82 0.48 -7.16
CA GLY A 30 7.89 -0.22 -7.86
C GLY A 30 9.30 0.13 -7.37
N SER A 31 10.29 -0.20 -8.22
CA SER A 31 11.70 0.09 -8.00
C SER A 31 12.13 1.35 -8.76
N LEU A 32 13.02 2.15 -8.16
CA LEU A 32 13.63 3.29 -8.84
C LEU A 32 14.51 2.83 -10.01
N CYS A 33 14.48 3.57 -11.12
CA CYS A 33 15.46 3.39 -12.19
C CYS A 33 16.84 3.90 -11.76
N HIS A 34 17.88 3.48 -12.47
CA HIS A 34 19.25 3.86 -12.15
C HIS A 34 19.45 5.38 -12.33
N GLY A 35 20.27 6.01 -11.50
CA GLY A 35 20.57 7.46 -11.57
C GLY A 35 19.57 8.38 -10.85
N VAL A 36 18.40 7.86 -10.45
CA VAL A 36 17.44 8.60 -9.61
C VAL A 36 17.94 8.69 -8.16
N PRO A 37 17.75 9.83 -7.45
CA PRO A 37 18.15 9.96 -6.06
C PRO A 37 17.52 8.91 -5.14
N ALA A 38 18.27 8.46 -4.12
CA ALA A 38 17.79 7.44 -3.18
C ALA A 38 16.56 7.89 -2.37
N ASP A 39 16.35 9.19 -2.22
CA ASP A 39 15.21 9.82 -1.55
C ASP A 39 14.09 10.23 -2.52
N ALA A 40 14.11 9.75 -3.77
CA ALA A 40 13.15 10.14 -4.80
C ALA A 40 11.68 9.97 -4.39
N TYR A 41 11.33 8.85 -3.75
CA TYR A 41 9.96 8.64 -3.26
C TYR A 41 9.60 9.58 -2.12
N ARG A 42 10.57 9.99 -1.28
CA ARG A 42 10.33 11.05 -0.29
C ARG A 42 10.00 12.38 -0.98
N GLN A 43 10.73 12.73 -2.04
CA GLN A 43 10.51 13.96 -2.80
C GLN A 43 9.13 13.95 -3.48
N ILE A 44 8.76 12.83 -4.14
CA ILE A 44 7.45 12.67 -4.79
C ILE A 44 6.33 12.77 -3.75
N VAL A 45 6.39 11.98 -2.67
CA VAL A 45 5.33 11.95 -1.64
C VAL A 45 5.14 13.33 -1.02
N ALA A 46 6.23 14.02 -0.66
CA ALA A 46 6.15 15.37 -0.10
C ALA A 46 5.51 16.36 -1.09
N LEU A 47 5.91 16.30 -2.37
CA LEU A 47 5.42 17.21 -3.41
C LEU A 47 3.92 17.03 -3.69
N VAL A 48 3.45 15.79 -3.85
CA VAL A 48 2.03 15.56 -4.19
C VAL A 48 1.10 15.84 -3.01
N GLN A 49 1.52 15.53 -1.78
CA GLN A 49 0.73 15.85 -0.58
C GLN A 49 0.66 17.36 -0.33
N ALA A 50 1.72 18.11 -0.63
CA ALA A 50 1.69 19.58 -0.58
C ALA A 50 0.67 20.20 -1.55
N GLN A 51 0.27 19.46 -2.60
CA GLN A 51 -0.76 19.87 -3.56
C GLN A 51 -2.17 19.37 -3.18
N GLY A 52 -2.32 18.72 -2.01
CA GLY A 52 -3.60 18.20 -1.51
C GLY A 52 -3.91 16.75 -1.91
N ALA A 53 -2.97 16.03 -2.53
CA ALA A 53 -3.16 14.63 -2.89
C ALA A 53 -2.98 13.70 -1.69
N LYS A 54 -3.59 12.52 -1.76
CA LYS A 54 -3.33 11.38 -0.87
C LYS A 54 -2.29 10.47 -1.53
N ALA A 55 -1.07 10.46 -1.00
CA ALA A 55 0.01 9.62 -1.53
C ALA A 55 -0.04 8.19 -0.95
N ILE A 56 0.01 7.19 -1.82
CA ILE A 56 0.11 5.78 -1.47
C ILE A 56 1.46 5.25 -1.94
N LEU A 57 2.26 4.72 -1.02
CA LEU A 57 3.59 4.21 -1.31
C LEU A 57 3.62 2.67 -1.29
N ASP A 58 3.95 2.06 -2.43
CA ASP A 58 4.16 0.62 -2.58
C ASP A 58 5.58 0.33 -3.08
N ALA A 59 6.50 0.26 -2.14
CA ALA A 59 7.93 0.16 -2.41
C ALA A 59 8.60 -0.81 -1.42
N ASP A 60 9.86 -1.15 -1.68
CA ASP A 60 10.67 -2.01 -0.83
C ASP A 60 11.96 -1.32 -0.37
N GLY A 61 12.54 -1.84 0.71
CA GLY A 61 13.90 -1.56 1.14
C GLY A 61 14.15 -0.09 1.41
N ALA A 62 15.21 0.44 0.80
CA ALA A 62 15.60 1.83 0.94
C ALA A 62 14.53 2.80 0.46
N CYS A 63 13.83 2.46 -0.63
CA CYS A 63 12.79 3.31 -1.21
C CYS A 63 11.61 3.49 -0.24
N LEU A 64 11.15 2.41 0.38
CA LEU A 64 10.12 2.47 1.42
C LEU A 64 10.62 3.22 2.66
N ARG A 65 11.82 2.91 3.14
CA ARG A 65 12.41 3.55 4.33
C ARG A 65 12.56 5.06 4.17
N GLU A 66 13.05 5.52 3.02
CA GLU A 66 13.19 6.96 2.73
C GLU A 66 11.83 7.62 2.50
N GLY A 67 10.93 6.96 1.77
CA GLY A 67 9.57 7.47 1.51
C GLY A 67 8.74 7.64 2.78
N LEU A 68 8.89 6.77 3.78
CA LEU A 68 8.25 6.88 5.10
C LEU A 68 8.54 8.22 5.80
N LYS A 69 9.71 8.84 5.55
CA LYS A 69 10.08 10.13 6.13
C LYS A 69 9.18 11.28 5.65
N ALA A 70 8.50 11.11 4.51
CA ALA A 70 7.52 12.06 3.99
C ALA A 70 6.10 11.80 4.50
N LYS A 71 5.89 10.78 5.36
CA LYS A 71 4.59 10.44 5.96
C LYS A 71 3.48 10.31 4.90
N PRO A 72 3.59 9.33 3.99
CA PRO A 72 2.53 9.09 2.99
C PRO A 72 1.20 8.80 3.69
N PHE A 73 0.10 9.20 3.06
CA PHE A 73 -1.26 8.85 3.50
C PHE A 73 -1.42 7.34 3.73
N ALA A 74 -0.92 6.52 2.80
CA ALA A 74 -0.92 5.07 2.98
C ALA A 74 0.37 4.39 2.51
N ILE A 75 0.67 3.23 3.08
CA ILE A 75 1.71 2.32 2.57
C ILE A 75 1.15 0.91 2.37
N LYS A 76 1.70 0.15 1.41
CA LYS A 76 1.33 -1.27 1.20
C LYS A 76 2.51 -2.26 1.19
N PRO A 77 3.35 -2.38 2.24
CA PRO A 77 4.37 -3.42 2.25
C PRO A 77 3.76 -4.82 2.42
N ASN A 78 4.44 -5.86 1.93
CA ASN A 78 4.31 -7.19 2.52
C ASN A 78 5.14 -7.28 3.81
N LEU A 79 4.96 -8.36 4.58
CA LEU A 79 5.67 -8.52 5.86
C LEU A 79 7.21 -8.47 5.73
N ASN A 80 7.79 -8.98 4.65
CA ASN A 80 9.24 -8.97 4.45
C ASN A 80 9.76 -7.58 4.06
N GLU A 81 9.01 -6.85 3.22
CA GLU A 81 9.32 -5.45 2.87
C GLU A 81 9.27 -4.55 4.11
N LEU A 82 8.26 -4.75 4.97
CA LEU A 82 8.14 -4.02 6.23
C LEU A 82 9.33 -4.28 7.15
N ARG A 83 9.76 -5.55 7.29
CA ARG A 83 10.94 -5.92 8.09
C ARG A 83 12.19 -5.21 7.59
N ARG A 84 12.42 -5.22 6.26
CA ARG A 84 13.58 -4.56 5.64
C ARG A 84 13.54 -3.04 5.83
N ALA A 85 12.38 -2.42 5.63
CA ALA A 85 12.23 -0.97 5.77
C ALA A 85 12.45 -0.49 7.21
N LEU A 86 11.97 -1.26 8.19
CA LEU A 86 12.09 -0.92 9.62
C LEU A 86 13.39 -1.42 10.26
N GLY A 87 14.14 -2.31 9.61
CA GLY A 87 15.30 -2.97 10.21
C GLY A 87 14.94 -3.82 11.43
N LYS A 88 13.72 -4.39 11.47
CA LYS A 88 13.18 -5.16 12.60
C LYS A 88 12.74 -6.55 12.16
N PRO A 89 12.91 -7.60 12.98
CA PRO A 89 12.58 -8.96 12.59
C PRO A 89 11.08 -9.26 12.54
N LEU A 90 10.23 -8.57 13.34
CA LEU A 90 8.77 -8.71 13.35
C LEU A 90 8.30 -10.18 13.27
N ARG A 91 8.61 -10.96 14.30
CA ARG A 91 8.40 -12.41 14.38
C ARG A 91 6.98 -12.79 14.77
N THR A 92 6.27 -11.94 15.50
CA THR A 92 4.92 -12.23 16.01
C THR A 92 3.86 -11.28 15.44
N ASP A 93 2.60 -11.71 15.41
CA ASP A 93 1.49 -10.84 14.99
C ASP A 93 1.39 -9.59 15.89
N ALA A 94 1.70 -9.72 17.19
CA ALA A 94 1.73 -8.59 18.12
C ALA A 94 2.82 -7.56 17.76
N GLU A 95 4.03 -8.02 17.38
CA GLU A 95 5.11 -7.13 16.91
C GLU A 95 4.73 -6.41 15.62
N VAL A 96 4.07 -7.10 14.69
CA VAL A 96 3.59 -6.51 13.43
C VAL A 96 2.55 -5.43 13.69
N VAL A 97 1.56 -5.71 14.55
CA VAL A 97 0.53 -4.74 14.95
C VAL A 97 1.16 -3.53 15.64
N ALA A 98 2.10 -3.75 16.57
CA ALA A 98 2.80 -2.69 17.27
C ALA A 98 3.64 -1.81 16.31
N ALA A 99 4.29 -2.42 15.31
CA ALA A 99 5.04 -1.71 14.29
C ALA A 99 4.13 -0.86 13.39
N ALA A 100 2.99 -1.41 12.96
CA ALA A 100 2.00 -0.68 12.16
C ALA A 100 1.42 0.50 12.96
N ALA A 101 1.07 0.29 14.23
CA ALA A 101 0.60 1.36 15.11
C ALA A 101 1.67 2.43 15.36
N ALA A 102 2.95 2.06 15.44
CA ALA A 102 4.05 3.02 15.55
C ALA A 102 4.19 3.88 14.29
N LEU A 103 4.03 3.29 13.10
CA LEU A 103 3.99 4.02 11.84
C LEU A 103 2.79 4.98 11.81
N ASN A 104 1.62 4.56 12.30
CA ASN A 104 0.48 5.46 12.41
C ASN A 104 0.76 6.66 13.32
N ARG A 105 1.37 6.43 14.49
CA ARG A 105 1.80 7.51 15.40
C ARG A 105 2.84 8.45 14.78
N SER A 106 3.64 7.96 13.84
CA SER A 106 4.64 8.78 13.11
C SER A 106 4.04 9.64 11.99
N GLY A 107 2.76 9.41 11.64
CA GLY A 107 2.00 10.22 10.69
C GLY A 107 1.51 9.50 9.43
N VAL A 108 1.77 8.20 9.27
CA VAL A 108 1.19 7.41 8.16
C VAL A 108 -0.25 7.06 8.51
N GLU A 109 -1.25 7.53 7.77
CA GLU A 109 -2.65 7.32 8.19
C GLU A 109 -3.07 5.84 8.11
N ILE A 110 -2.67 5.15 7.03
CA ILE A 110 -3.06 3.77 6.76
C ILE A 110 -1.85 2.89 6.43
N VAL A 111 -1.71 1.76 7.12
CA VAL A 111 -0.65 0.76 6.87
C VAL A 111 -1.31 -0.55 6.45
N LEU A 112 -1.16 -0.93 5.18
CA LEU A 112 -1.68 -2.17 4.60
C LEU A 112 -0.56 -3.22 4.50
N ILE A 113 -0.63 -4.29 5.30
CA ILE A 113 0.41 -5.32 5.37
C ILE A 113 -0.12 -6.62 4.77
N SER A 114 0.32 -6.96 3.55
CA SER A 114 -0.08 -8.20 2.92
C SER A 114 0.67 -9.41 3.49
N ARG A 115 -0.05 -10.52 3.66
CA ARG A 115 0.45 -11.76 4.28
C ARG A 115 0.08 -13.01 3.48
N GLY A 116 0.06 -12.89 2.15
CA GLY A 116 -0.27 -13.98 1.24
C GLY A 116 -1.62 -14.62 1.57
N SER A 117 -1.65 -15.94 1.76
CA SER A 117 -2.87 -16.68 2.13
C SER A 117 -3.47 -16.29 3.48
N ARG A 118 -2.70 -15.63 4.36
CA ARG A 118 -3.20 -15.09 5.64
C ARG A 118 -3.92 -13.74 5.49
N GLY A 119 -4.10 -13.29 4.24
CA GLY A 119 -4.85 -12.11 3.88
C GLY A 119 -4.09 -10.80 4.14
N LEU A 120 -4.83 -9.80 4.63
CA LEU A 120 -4.35 -8.42 4.75
C LEU A 120 -4.56 -7.92 6.19
N LEU A 121 -3.50 -7.40 6.81
CA LEU A 121 -3.60 -6.68 8.07
C LEU A 121 -3.56 -5.17 7.78
N VAL A 122 -4.53 -4.41 8.27
CA VAL A 122 -4.59 -2.96 8.05
C VAL A 122 -4.67 -2.23 9.38
N SER A 123 -3.81 -1.23 9.57
CA SER A 123 -3.79 -0.37 10.76
C SER A 123 -3.99 1.08 10.36
N GLY A 124 -4.93 1.77 11.00
CA GLY A 124 -5.24 3.16 10.72
C GLY A 124 -6.52 3.62 11.38
N ARG A 125 -6.69 4.94 11.54
CA ARG A 125 -7.88 5.56 12.15
C ARG A 125 -8.30 4.96 13.50
N GLY A 126 -7.32 4.59 14.32
CA GLY A 126 -7.55 4.00 15.64
C GLY A 126 -7.98 2.53 15.63
N ALA A 127 -8.06 1.88 14.46
CA ALA A 127 -8.43 0.48 14.31
C ALA A 127 -7.26 -0.35 13.75
N CYS A 128 -7.26 -1.64 14.09
CA CYS A 128 -6.46 -2.66 13.43
C CYS A 128 -7.38 -3.79 12.96
N LEU A 129 -7.41 -4.04 11.67
CA LEU A 129 -8.31 -4.97 11.01
C LEU A 129 -7.51 -6.06 10.29
N ARG A 130 -8.03 -7.28 10.30
CA ARG A 130 -7.52 -8.40 9.51
C ARG A 130 -8.60 -8.83 8.53
N ALA A 131 -8.34 -8.67 7.24
CA ALA A 131 -9.12 -9.28 6.17
C ALA A 131 -8.59 -10.68 5.86
N VAL A 132 -9.47 -11.67 5.88
CA VAL A 132 -9.17 -13.06 5.57
C VAL A 132 -9.95 -13.45 4.31
N PRO A 133 -9.27 -13.76 3.19
CA PRO A 133 -9.94 -14.25 1.99
C PRO A 133 -10.37 -15.71 2.15
N PRO A 134 -11.37 -16.18 1.38
CA PRO A 134 -11.68 -17.59 1.31
C PRO A 134 -10.50 -18.37 0.69
N PRO A 135 -10.37 -19.69 0.95
CA PRO A 135 -9.42 -20.52 0.22
C PRO A 135 -9.65 -20.44 -1.29
N VAL A 136 -8.58 -20.23 -2.05
CA VAL A 136 -8.62 -20.13 -3.51
C VAL A 136 -7.46 -20.91 -4.14
N LYS A 137 -7.66 -21.40 -5.36
CA LYS A 137 -6.59 -22.00 -6.16
C LYS A 137 -5.80 -20.90 -6.86
N VAL A 138 -4.66 -20.53 -6.25
CA VAL A 138 -3.76 -19.50 -6.78
C VAL A 138 -3.15 -19.95 -8.11
N ARG A 139 -3.23 -19.09 -9.13
CA ARG A 139 -2.56 -19.26 -10.43
C ARG A 139 -1.33 -18.37 -10.56
N SER A 140 -1.39 -17.15 -10.04
CA SER A 140 -0.28 -16.20 -9.99
C SER A 140 -0.38 -15.36 -8.72
N THR A 141 0.71 -14.71 -8.31
CA THR A 141 0.68 -13.68 -7.25
C THR A 141 1.13 -12.31 -7.75
N VAL A 142 1.58 -12.25 -9.00
CA VAL A 142 1.98 -11.01 -9.67
C VAL A 142 0.76 -10.10 -9.80
N GLY A 143 0.90 -8.82 -9.44
CA GLY A 143 -0.19 -7.84 -9.52
C GLY A 143 -1.21 -7.91 -8.36
N ALA A 144 -1.09 -8.87 -7.44
CA ALA A 144 -1.97 -8.95 -6.27
C ALA A 144 -1.79 -7.76 -5.32
N GLY A 145 -0.54 -7.27 -5.18
CA GLY A 145 -0.23 -6.05 -4.43
C GLY A 145 -0.88 -4.82 -5.05
N ASP A 146 -0.63 -4.59 -6.34
CA ASP A 146 -1.19 -3.46 -7.09
C ASP A 146 -2.72 -3.46 -7.05
N SER A 147 -3.32 -4.64 -7.24
CA SER A 147 -4.77 -4.83 -7.17
C SER A 147 -5.32 -4.54 -5.77
N ALA A 148 -4.58 -4.89 -4.71
CA ALA A 148 -4.99 -4.56 -3.35
C ALA A 148 -4.95 -3.04 -3.08
N VAL A 149 -3.93 -2.33 -3.58
CA VAL A 149 -3.89 -0.86 -3.53
C VAL A 149 -5.06 -0.26 -4.30
N ALA A 150 -5.31 -0.73 -5.52
CA ALA A 150 -6.42 -0.27 -6.35
C ALA A 150 -7.78 -0.48 -5.65
N GLY A 151 -8.01 -1.65 -5.04
CA GLY A 151 -9.23 -1.95 -4.28
C GLY A 151 -9.40 -1.06 -3.05
N PHE A 152 -8.32 -0.77 -2.33
CA PHE A 152 -8.35 0.17 -1.21
C PHE A 152 -8.73 1.58 -1.67
N VAL A 153 -8.05 2.09 -2.71
CA VAL A 153 -8.32 3.42 -3.28
C VAL A 153 -9.75 3.52 -3.79
N PHE A 154 -10.26 2.48 -4.47
CA PHE A 154 -11.64 2.42 -4.93
C PHE A 154 -12.64 2.60 -3.79
N GLY A 155 -12.48 1.84 -2.69
CA GLY A 155 -13.35 1.96 -1.52
C GLY A 155 -13.24 3.34 -0.86
N HIS A 156 -12.01 3.83 -0.67
CA HIS A 156 -11.76 5.07 0.07
C HIS A 156 -12.19 6.30 -0.72
N ALA A 157 -11.96 6.34 -2.03
CA ALA A 157 -12.46 7.39 -2.92
C ALA A 157 -14.00 7.38 -2.99
N GLY A 158 -14.62 6.21 -2.87
CA GLY A 158 -16.08 6.06 -2.78
C GLY A 158 -16.70 6.39 -1.42
N GLY A 159 -15.94 6.97 -0.47
CA GLY A 159 -16.44 7.36 0.84
C GLY A 159 -16.82 6.18 1.75
N LYS A 160 -16.32 4.98 1.47
CA LYS A 160 -16.64 3.77 2.24
C LYS A 160 -15.98 3.77 3.61
N SER A 161 -16.55 2.98 4.52
CA SER A 161 -15.94 2.72 5.83
C SER A 161 -14.55 2.09 5.67
N LEU A 162 -13.68 2.22 6.69
CA LEU A 162 -12.36 1.57 6.65
C LEU A 162 -12.50 0.05 6.47
N GLU A 163 -13.48 -0.56 7.12
CA GLU A 163 -13.76 -1.99 6.99
C GLU A 163 -14.06 -2.39 5.53
N GLU A 164 -14.92 -1.62 4.85
CA GLU A 164 -15.21 -1.85 3.43
C GLU A 164 -14.00 -1.61 2.54
N CYS A 165 -13.18 -0.58 2.82
CA CYS A 165 -11.94 -0.34 2.08
C CYS A 165 -10.99 -1.54 2.18
N VAL A 166 -10.82 -2.09 3.39
CA VAL A 166 -9.99 -3.29 3.65
C VAL A 166 -10.58 -4.52 2.96
N ARG A 167 -11.91 -4.66 2.95
CA ARG A 167 -12.64 -5.71 2.24
C ARG A 167 -12.38 -5.65 0.73
N PHE A 168 -12.49 -4.47 0.12
CA PHE A 168 -12.18 -4.29 -1.31
C PHE A 168 -10.72 -4.56 -1.63
N ALA A 169 -9.79 -4.08 -0.80
CA ALA A 169 -8.36 -4.32 -0.96
C ALA A 169 -8.04 -5.83 -0.98
N ALA A 170 -8.55 -6.58 0.00
CA ALA A 170 -8.32 -8.01 0.07
C ALA A 170 -9.03 -8.78 -1.06
N ALA A 171 -10.24 -8.37 -1.45
CA ALA A 171 -10.97 -8.97 -2.55
C ALA A 171 -10.25 -8.78 -3.90
N ALA A 172 -9.78 -7.56 -4.18
CA ALA A 172 -9.06 -7.24 -5.41
C ALA A 172 -7.71 -7.96 -5.47
N GLY A 173 -6.95 -7.94 -4.37
CA GLY A 173 -5.70 -8.71 -4.28
C GLY A 173 -5.93 -10.21 -4.51
N THR A 174 -6.98 -10.78 -3.92
CA THR A 174 -7.35 -12.20 -4.11
C THR A 174 -7.80 -12.48 -5.55
N ALA A 175 -8.61 -11.59 -6.15
CA ALA A 175 -9.08 -11.71 -7.53
C ALA A 175 -7.92 -11.82 -8.52
N ALA A 176 -6.90 -10.96 -8.37
CA ALA A 176 -5.71 -11.00 -9.21
C ALA A 176 -4.99 -12.35 -9.14
N THR A 177 -5.01 -13.03 -7.99
CA THR A 177 -4.35 -14.34 -7.87
C THR A 177 -5.02 -15.48 -8.64
N LEU A 178 -6.28 -15.28 -9.04
CA LEU A 178 -7.05 -16.26 -9.81
C LEU A 178 -6.74 -16.21 -11.30
N ALA A 179 -6.15 -15.10 -11.77
CA ALA A 179 -5.82 -14.88 -13.17
C ALA A 179 -4.42 -15.43 -13.50
N PRO A 180 -4.18 -15.94 -14.72
CA PRO A 180 -2.85 -16.35 -15.14
C PRO A 180 -1.93 -15.14 -15.41
N GLY A 181 -0.63 -15.33 -15.23
CA GLY A 181 0.39 -14.35 -15.61
C GLY A 181 0.37 -13.09 -14.73
N ASN A 182 0.36 -11.92 -15.37
CA ASN A 182 0.37 -10.58 -14.75
C ASN A 182 -0.99 -9.87 -14.82
N GLN A 183 -2.07 -10.60 -15.11
CA GLN A 183 -3.41 -10.03 -15.17
C GLN A 183 -3.83 -9.50 -13.80
N LEU A 184 -4.24 -8.23 -13.78
CA LEU A 184 -4.74 -7.57 -12.58
C LEU A 184 -6.18 -8.01 -12.25
N CYS A 185 -6.68 -7.59 -11.10
CA CYS A 185 -8.08 -7.80 -10.75
C CYS A 185 -9.04 -7.15 -11.75
N THR A 186 -10.20 -7.77 -11.96
CA THR A 186 -11.35 -7.10 -12.59
C THR A 186 -12.31 -6.59 -11.52
N LEU A 187 -13.08 -5.54 -11.84
CA LEU A 187 -14.13 -5.07 -10.96
C LEU A 187 -15.15 -6.18 -10.68
N LYS A 188 -15.54 -6.94 -11.72
CA LYS A 188 -16.47 -8.07 -11.60
C LYS A 188 -16.00 -9.11 -10.58
N ASP A 189 -14.74 -9.53 -10.66
CA ASP A 189 -14.20 -10.53 -9.73
C ASP A 189 -14.03 -9.99 -8.33
N THR A 190 -13.62 -8.73 -8.21
CA THR A 190 -13.50 -8.03 -6.93
C THR A 190 -14.84 -7.96 -6.21
N LEU A 191 -15.89 -7.53 -6.90
CA LEU A 191 -17.26 -7.46 -6.35
C LEU A 191 -17.81 -8.84 -5.99
N ARG A 192 -17.48 -9.89 -6.77
CA ARG A 192 -17.85 -11.27 -6.46
C ARG A 192 -17.16 -11.79 -5.20
N LEU A 193 -15.92 -11.39 -4.94
CA LEU A 193 -15.15 -11.86 -3.79
C LEU A 193 -15.35 -11.03 -2.53
N ALA A 194 -15.65 -9.74 -2.64
CA ALA A 194 -15.79 -8.84 -1.49
C ALA A 194 -16.72 -9.36 -0.39
N PRO A 195 -17.93 -9.88 -0.68
CA PRO A 195 -18.82 -10.45 0.35
C PRO A 195 -18.25 -11.69 1.06
N ARG A 196 -17.24 -12.34 0.46
CA ARG A 196 -16.60 -13.55 1.00
C ARG A 196 -15.36 -13.25 1.84
N ILE A 197 -14.95 -11.99 1.92
CA ILE A 197 -13.84 -11.58 2.80
C ILE A 197 -14.37 -11.40 4.21
N THR A 198 -13.84 -12.18 5.15
CA THR A 198 -14.13 -12.02 6.57
C THR A 198 -13.21 -10.95 7.16
N ILE A 199 -13.77 -9.98 7.87
CA ILE A 199 -13.01 -8.97 8.61
C ILE A 199 -13.02 -9.30 10.09
N HIS A 200 -11.85 -9.24 10.73
CA HIS A 200 -11.70 -9.37 12.17
C HIS A 200 -11.03 -8.13 12.74
N ALA A 201 -11.57 -7.59 13.83
CA ALA A 201 -10.82 -6.67 14.66
C ALA A 201 -9.63 -7.40 15.30
N VAL A 202 -8.46 -6.77 15.29
CA VAL A 202 -7.26 -7.26 15.95
C VAL A 202 -7.05 -6.41 17.20
N LYS A 203 -7.09 -7.04 18.37
CA LYS A 203 -6.74 -6.35 19.61
C LYS A 203 -5.27 -5.91 19.53
N GLY A 204 -5.03 -4.62 19.72
CA GLY A 204 -3.67 -4.09 19.83
C GLY A 204 -2.96 -4.69 21.04
N ALA A 205 -1.63 -4.80 20.95
CA ALA A 205 -0.82 -5.01 22.15
C ALA A 205 -0.94 -3.76 23.04
N GLY A 206 -1.82 -3.82 24.05
CA GLY A 206 -1.92 -2.87 25.17
C GLY A 206 -2.82 -1.65 24.93
N ARG A 207 -4.00 -1.68 25.54
CA ARG A 207 -4.17 -1.00 26.83
C ARG A 207 -4.33 -2.08 27.89
#